data_AF-A0A382RJV6-F1
#
_entry.id   AF-A0A382RJV6-F1
#
_cell.length_a   1.000
_cell.length_b   1.000
_cell.length_c   1.000
_cell.angle_alpha   90.00
_cell.angle_beta   90.00
_cell.angle_gamma   90.00
#
_symmetry.space_group_name_H-M   'P 1'
#
loop_
_entity.id
_entity.type
_entity.pdbx_description
1 polymer ?
#
loop_
_entity_poly.entity_id
_entity_poly.type
_entity_poly.pdbx_seq_one_letter_code
_entity_poly.pdbx_strand_id
1 'polypeptide(L)'
;METDILLPEIKEDENTNLFEKVQKDFLGLETNYQIASGDITRRIYLDSTASTLMMGIAHRTGEKFLQHYSNTHSLMHFSAKIATKTYTWVHEKILHFVQ
;
A
#
# COMPACT_ATOMS: atom_id res chain seq x y z
N MET A 1 -36.44 -6.17 -21.15
CA MET A 1 -36.26 -6.35 -19.69
C MET A 1 -35.12 -5.44 -19.31
N GLU A 2 -35.44 -4.25 -18.81
CA GLU A 2 -34.43 -3.39 -18.19
C GLU A 2 -33.99 -4.09 -16.91
N THR A 3 -32.72 -4.46 -16.83
CA THR A 3 -32.12 -4.92 -15.58
C THR A 3 -31.87 -3.69 -14.73
N ASP A 4 -32.75 -3.47 -13.75
CA ASP A 4 -32.49 -2.56 -12.64
C ASP A 4 -31.25 -3.05 -11.91
N ILE A 5 -30.11 -2.42 -12.22
CA ILE A 5 -28.89 -2.60 -11.46
C ILE A 5 -29.15 -1.88 -10.13
N LEU A 6 -29.50 -2.65 -9.10
CA LEU A 6 -29.57 -2.18 -7.72
C LEU A 6 -28.14 -1.81 -7.29
N LEU A 7 -27.72 -0.58 -7.58
CA LEU A 7 -26.57 0.02 -6.94
C LEU A 7 -26.97 0.27 -5.48
N PRO A 8 -26.29 -0.35 -4.50
CA PRO A 8 -26.58 -0.05 -3.10
C PRO A 8 -26.28 1.43 -2.87
N GLU A 9 -27.22 2.14 -2.25
CA GLU A 9 -26.96 3.49 -1.72
C GLU A 9 -25.93 3.35 -0.59
N ILE A 10 -24.66 3.57 -0.94
CA ILE A 10 -23.58 3.66 0.03
C ILE A 10 -23.76 5.00 0.74
N LYS A 11 -24.30 4.98 1.97
CA LYS A 11 -24.23 6.14 2.86
C LYS A 11 -22.77 6.54 2.99
N GLU A 12 -22.45 7.81 2.73
CA GLU A 12 -21.12 8.37 3.01
C GLU A 12 -20.86 8.29 4.51
N ASP A 13 -20.27 7.18 4.93
CA ASP A 13 -19.81 6.90 6.28
C ASP A 13 -18.29 7.05 6.32
N GLU A 14 -17.67 7.19 7.51
CA GLU A 14 -16.21 7.35 7.65
C GLU A 14 -15.41 6.26 6.89
N ASN A 15 -16.01 5.08 6.71
CA ASN A 15 -15.47 3.97 5.93
C ASN A 15 -15.28 4.29 4.44
N THR A 16 -16.15 5.10 3.83
CA THR A 16 -16.03 5.52 2.42
C THR A 16 -14.81 6.41 2.24
N ASN A 17 -14.53 7.29 3.21
CA ASN A 17 -13.35 8.15 3.19
C ASN A 17 -12.05 7.35 3.30
N LEU A 18 -11.99 6.37 4.22
CA LEU A 18 -10.82 5.51 4.37
C LEU A 18 -10.56 4.65 3.14
N PHE A 19 -11.62 4.09 2.56
CA PHE A 19 -11.53 3.29 1.34
C PHE A 19 -10.92 4.10 0.20
N GLU A 20 -11.44 5.31 -0.07
CA GLU A 20 -10.89 6.18 -1.10
C GLU A 20 -9.42 6.53 -0.85
N LYS A 21 -9.08 6.80 0.41
CA LYS A 21 -7.70 7.13 0.79
C LYS A 21 -6.75 5.97 0.51
N VAL A 22 -7.14 4.74 0.82
CA VAL A 22 -6.35 3.54 0.52
C VAL A 22 -6.27 3.32 -0.99
N GLN A 23 -7.41 3.40 -1.69
CA GLN A 23 -7.50 3.21 -3.14
C GLN A 23 -6.58 4.16 -3.90
N LYS A 24 -6.45 5.41 -3.44
CA LYS A 24 -5.63 6.45 -4.07
C LYS A 24 -4.15 6.40 -3.65
N ASP A 25 -3.78 5.68 -2.60
CA ASP A 25 -2.41 5.62 -2.05
C ASP A 25 -1.62 4.41 -2.58
N PHE A 26 -1.64 4.17 -3.89
CA PHE A 26 -0.75 3.22 -4.56
C PHE A 26 0.14 3.94 -5.58
N LEU A 27 1.41 3.56 -5.62
CA LEU A 27 2.36 4.15 -6.56
C LEU A 27 2.10 3.66 -7.99
N GLY A 28 2.15 4.57 -8.96
CA GLY A 28 1.99 4.25 -10.38
C GLY A 28 0.53 4.10 -10.86
N LEU A 29 -0.46 4.52 -10.05
CA LEU A 29 -1.86 4.57 -10.47
C LEU A 29 -2.12 5.57 -11.60
N GLU A 30 -1.44 6.72 -11.59
CA GLU A 30 -1.58 7.78 -12.59
C GLU A 30 -0.62 7.62 -13.78
N THR A 31 0.05 6.46 -13.89
CA THR A 31 0.89 6.17 -15.05
C THR A 31 0.02 6.09 -16.29
N ASN A 32 0.40 6.82 -17.34
CA ASN A 32 -0.32 6.84 -18.61
C ASN A 32 0.48 6.08 -19.68
N TYR A 33 -0.23 5.41 -20.57
CA TYR A 33 0.35 4.71 -21.71
C TYR A 33 -0.32 5.17 -22.99
N GLN A 34 0.46 5.24 -24.07
CA GLN A 34 -0.07 5.38 -25.40
C GLN A 34 -0.53 4.00 -25.89
N ILE A 35 -1.77 3.92 -26.38
CA ILE A 35 -2.35 2.68 -26.93
C ILE A 35 -2.23 2.65 -28.45
N ALA A 36 -2.56 1.51 -29.06
CA ALA A 36 -2.40 1.28 -30.50
C ALA A 36 -3.17 2.28 -31.39
N SER A 37 -4.25 2.88 -30.90
CA SER A 37 -4.98 3.95 -31.61
C SER A 37 -4.22 5.28 -31.64
N GLY A 38 -3.13 5.40 -30.88
CA GLY A 38 -2.40 6.65 -30.65
C GLY A 38 -2.91 7.44 -29.45
N ASP A 39 -4.05 7.07 -28.87
CA ASP A 39 -4.63 7.72 -27.69
C ASP A 39 -3.79 7.45 -26.43
N ILE A 40 -3.92 8.35 -25.45
CA ILE A 40 -3.30 8.18 -24.13
C ILE A 40 -4.38 7.73 -23.14
N THR A 41 -4.11 6.66 -22.40
CA THR A 41 -5.00 6.17 -21.35
C THR A 41 -4.24 5.96 -20.05
N ARG A 42 -4.97 6.11 -18.93
CA ARG A 42 -4.45 5.79 -17.59
C ARG A 42 -4.35 4.28 -17.44
N ARG A 43 -3.30 3.83 -16.75
CA ARG A 43 -3.11 2.43 -16.38
C ARG A 43 -4.30 1.89 -15.59
N ILE A 44 -4.79 0.73 -16.02
CA ILE A 44 -5.71 -0.11 -15.25
C ILE A 44 -4.93 -1.35 -14.83
N TYR A 45 -4.73 -1.55 -13.52
CA TYR A 45 -3.92 -2.67 -13.02
C TYR A 45 -4.80 -3.80 -12.48
N LEU A 46 -4.89 -4.89 -13.25
CA LEU A 46 -5.73 -6.06 -12.93
C LEU A 46 -4.92 -7.33 -12.66
N ASP A 47 -3.63 -7.20 -12.35
CA ASP A 47 -2.71 -8.32 -12.13
C ASP A 47 -2.16 -8.37 -10.69
N SER A 48 -3.01 -8.00 -9.72
CA SER A 48 -2.64 -7.95 -8.30
C SER A 48 -2.40 -9.33 -7.69
N THR A 49 -2.96 -10.39 -8.29
CA THR A 49 -2.74 -11.78 -7.87
C THR A 49 -1.30 -12.22 -8.08
N ALA A 50 -0.63 -11.73 -9.12
CA ALA A 50 0.79 -12.01 -9.35
C ALA A 50 1.69 -11.17 -8.44
N SER A 51 1.43 -9.86 -8.37
CA SER A 51 2.08 -8.94 -7.44
C SER A 51 1.21 -7.71 -7.25
N THR A 52 1.12 -7.17 -6.05
CA THR A 52 0.39 -5.92 -5.84
C THR A 52 1.23 -4.70 -6.22
N LEU A 53 0.57 -3.60 -6.59
CA LEU A 53 1.20 -2.29 -6.62
C LEU A 53 1.78 -1.92 -5.24
N MET A 54 2.87 -1.16 -5.23
CA MET A 54 3.44 -0.66 -3.99
C MET A 54 2.46 0.31 -3.32
N MET A 55 2.00 -0.05 -2.12
CA MET A 55 1.19 0.83 -1.29
C MET A 55 2.06 2.01 -0.81
N GLY A 56 1.57 3.23 -0.97
CA GLY A 56 2.32 4.45 -0.70
C GLY A 56 2.78 4.56 0.75
N ILE A 57 1.95 4.18 1.72
CA ILE A 57 2.36 4.18 3.13
C ILE A 57 3.46 3.17 3.43
N ALA A 58 3.47 2.01 2.78
CA ALA A 58 4.53 1.01 2.94
C ALA A 58 5.86 1.56 2.42
N HIS A 59 5.84 2.15 1.22
CA HIS A 59 7.01 2.83 0.65
C HIS A 59 7.53 3.95 1.55
N ARG A 60 6.67 4.91 1.95
CA ARG A 60 7.08 6.05 2.80
C ARG A 60 7.60 5.61 4.16
N THR A 61 7.05 4.54 4.73
CA THR A 61 7.53 3.96 6.00
C THR A 61 8.90 3.34 5.81
N GLY A 62 9.11 2.60 4.72
CA GLY A 62 10.41 2.04 4.35
C GLY A 62 11.48 3.12 4.18
N GLU A 63 11.19 4.16 3.41
CA GLU A 63 12.11 5.30 3.20
C GLU A 63 12.51 5.99 4.52
N LYS A 64 11.54 6.21 5.42
CA LYS A 64 11.82 6.77 6.75
C LYS A 64 12.67 5.83 7.60
N PHE A 65 12.39 4.52 7.55
CA PHE A 65 13.18 3.53 8.26
C PHE A 65 14.63 3.48 7.77
N LEU A 66 14.86 3.60 6.45
CA LEU A 66 16.19 3.55 5.86
C LEU A 66 17.12 4.66 6.36
N GLN A 67 16.58 5.81 6.80
CA GLN A 67 17.36 6.87 7.47
C GLN A 67 17.98 6.41 8.80
N HIS A 68 17.47 5.33 9.39
CA HIS A 68 17.95 4.73 10.63
C HIS A 68 18.45 3.30 10.44
N TYR A 69 18.73 2.90 9.19
CA TYR A 69 19.15 1.55 8.85
C TYR A 69 20.37 1.10 9.64
N SER A 70 20.28 -0.06 10.27
CA SER A 70 21.38 -0.64 11.05
C SER A 70 21.16 -2.12 11.34
N ASN A 71 22.19 -2.75 11.93
CA ASN A 71 22.14 -4.11 12.43
C ASN A 71 21.09 -4.26 13.55
N THR A 72 20.35 -5.37 13.55
CA THR A 72 19.33 -5.76 14.54
C THR A 72 19.87 -6.57 15.72
N HIS A 73 21.18 -6.84 15.76
CA HIS A 73 21.85 -7.62 16.82
C HIS A 73 22.60 -6.76 17.84
N SER A 74 22.37 -5.45 17.85
CA SER A 74 23.04 -4.53 18.78
C SER A 74 22.06 -3.50 19.34
N LEU A 75 22.33 -3.06 20.55
CA LEU A 75 21.61 -1.95 21.21
C LEU A 75 22.56 -0.79 21.53
N MET A 76 23.80 -0.84 21.05
CA MET A 76 24.89 0.07 21.44
C MET A 76 24.69 1.52 20.94
N HIS A 77 24.00 1.71 19.82
CA HIS A 77 23.73 3.03 19.28
C HIS A 77 22.28 3.15 18.81
N PHE A 78 21.80 4.39 18.65
CA PHE A 78 20.37 4.66 18.41
C PHE A 78 19.81 3.96 17.18
N SER A 79 20.52 3.99 16.05
CA SER A 79 20.08 3.30 14.83
C SER A 79 19.92 1.80 15.02
N ALA A 80 20.84 1.13 15.74
CA ALA A 80 20.73 -0.30 16.02
C ALA A 80 19.55 -0.61 16.95
N LYS A 81 19.31 0.24 17.96
CA LYS A 81 18.14 0.12 18.83
C LYS A 81 16.82 0.31 18.09
N ILE A 82 16.76 1.28 17.16
CA ILE A 82 15.59 1.53 16.31
C ILE A 82 15.36 0.33 15.39
N ALA A 83 16.39 -0.12 14.67
CA ALA A 83 16.32 -1.27 13.76
C ALA A 83 15.85 -2.54 14.46
N THR A 84 16.42 -2.87 15.62
CA THR A 84 16.04 -4.03 16.43
C THR A 84 14.56 -3.96 16.83
N LYS A 85 14.12 -2.82 17.38
CA LYS A 85 12.72 -2.65 17.82
C LYS A 85 11.74 -2.73 16.65
N THR A 86 12.04 -2.07 15.53
CA THR A 86 11.19 -2.10 14.33
C THR A 86 11.08 -3.52 13.79
N TYR A 87 12.19 -4.26 13.71
CA TYR A 87 12.18 -5.66 13.27
C TYR A 87 11.28 -6.53 14.17
N THR A 88 11.46 -6.45 15.49
CA THR A 88 10.64 -7.21 16.45
C THR A 88 9.16 -6.87 16.29
N TRP A 89 8.81 -5.58 16.20
CA TRP A 89 7.43 -5.16 16.02
C TRP A 89 6.81 -5.69 14.72
N VAL A 90 7.52 -5.58 13.58
CA VAL A 90 7.03 -6.12 12.30
C VAL A 90 6.87 -7.64 12.39
N HIS A 91 7.84 -8.34 12.98
CA HIS A 91 7.78 -9.78 13.16
C HIS A 91 6.53 -10.22 13.93
N GLU A 92 6.24 -9.57 15.06
CA GLU A 92 5.03 -9.83 15.86
C GLU A 92 3.74 -9.53 15.09
N LYS A 93 3.70 -8.45 14.30
CA LYS A 93 2.53 -8.11 13.49
C LYS A 93 2.25 -9.12 12.39
N ILE A 94 3.29 -9.61 11.72
CA ILE A 94 3.14 -10.64 10.70
C ILE A 94 2.72 -11.97 11.34
N LEU A 95 3.31 -12.35 12.47
CA LEU A 95 2.89 -13.54 13.22
C LEU A 95 1.41 -13.48 13.58
N HIS A 96 0.94 -12.37 14.14
CA HIS A 96 -0.47 -12.18 14.49
C HIS A 96 -1.42 -12.20 13.28
N PHE A 97 -0.92 -11.90 12.09
CA PHE A 97 -1.72 -11.93 10.87
C PHE A 97 -1.84 -13.34 10.28
N VAL A 98 -0.78 -14.15 10.39
CA VAL A 98 -0.72 -15.49 9.78
C VAL A 98 -1.08 -16.64 10.71
N GLN A 99 -1.11 -16.40 12.04
CA GLN A 99 -1.43 -17.39 13.08
C GLN A 99 -2.73 -17.00 13.79
#